data_AF-M3ZAH3-F1
#
_entry.id   AF-M3ZAH3-F1
#
_cell.length_a   1.000
_cell.length_b   1.000
_cell.length_c   1.000
_cell.angle_alpha   90.00
_cell.angle_beta   90.00
_cell.angle_gamma   90.00
#
_symmetry.space_group_name_H-M   'P 1'
#
loop_
_entity.id
_entity.type
_entity.pdbx_description
1 polymer ?
#
loop_
_entity_poly.entity_id
_entity_poly.type
_entity_poly.pdbx_seq_one_letter_code
_entity_poly.pdbx_strand_id
1 'polypeptide(L)'
;MRLTPFSLLTGSSFRYSRRLKKNVFATAPALRASVMSLRPSSRIFPCFSRNGLDFTIPPVPGISFIVAKPRLFPGAGSAGCGLLERQFLSLLLGTGLRWSRFCSTTSPEGNTTFTGLRRSARTQRPKPGPPAATVARQTSRVSPAPPSSLRPGCVTKARRRRPVTSRSVAALHFVFKVGDRFQTARFYRDVLGMKVLRHEEFEEGCKAACNGPYDGKWSKTMVGFGPEDDHFVAELTYNYGIGDYKLGNDFMGITLASSQAVSNARKLEWPVTEVAEGVFETEAPGGYKFYLQNRSLPQSDPVLKVTLAVSDLQKSLNYWCNLLGMKIYEKDEEKQRALLGYADNQCKLELQGIKGAVDHAAAFGRIAFSCPQKELPDLEDLMKRENQKILTPLVSLDTPGKATVQVVILADPDGHEICFVGDEAFRELSKMDPEGGKLLDDAMAADKSDEWFAKHNKPKASG
;
A
#
# COMPACT_ATOMS: atom_id res chain seq x y z
N MET A 1 -28.14 74.25 -24.37
CA MET A 1 -27.80 73.44 -25.58
C MET A 1 -26.78 72.39 -25.15
N ARG A 2 -26.83 71.10 -25.50
CA ARG A 2 -27.92 70.17 -25.89
C ARG A 2 -27.71 68.93 -24.98
N LEU A 3 -28.62 68.64 -24.05
CA LEU A 3 -29.62 67.56 -24.15
C LEU A 3 -29.08 66.17 -24.53
N THR A 4 -29.22 65.22 -23.60
CA THR A 4 -29.24 63.76 -23.83
C THR A 4 -30.62 63.32 -24.38
N PRO A 5 -30.76 62.08 -24.88
CA PRO A 5 -31.20 60.97 -24.03
C PRO A 5 -30.38 59.67 -24.32
N PHE A 6 -30.22 58.70 -23.42
CA PHE A 6 -31.20 57.80 -22.80
C PHE A 6 -32.09 57.02 -23.79
N SER A 7 -32.01 55.69 -23.75
CA SER A 7 -32.94 54.79 -24.43
C SER A 7 -33.15 53.52 -23.60
N LEU A 8 -34.39 53.06 -23.55
CA LEU A 8 -34.85 51.80 -22.97
C LEU A 8 -35.48 50.97 -24.08
N LEU A 9 -35.48 49.65 -23.97
CA LEU A 9 -36.65 48.76 -24.14
C LEU A 9 -36.25 47.27 -24.09
N THR A 10 -37.20 46.44 -23.64
CA THR A 10 -37.39 44.98 -23.89
C THR A 10 -36.15 44.06 -23.98
N GLY A 11 -36.01 42.98 -23.20
CA GLY A 11 -36.97 42.29 -22.34
C GLY A 11 -37.69 41.13 -23.05
N SER A 12 -37.23 39.89 -22.81
CA SER A 12 -37.93 38.65 -23.15
C SER A 12 -37.40 37.50 -22.30
N SER A 13 -38.28 36.85 -21.54
CA SER A 13 -37.92 35.70 -20.69
C SER A 13 -38.52 34.41 -21.25
N PHE A 14 -37.67 33.44 -21.59
CA PHE A 14 -38.13 32.15 -22.10
C PHE A 14 -38.59 31.23 -20.96
N ARG A 15 -39.88 31.32 -20.60
CA ARG A 15 -40.55 30.29 -19.79
C ARG A 15 -41.04 29.17 -20.69
N TYR A 16 -40.44 27.99 -20.61
CA TYR A 16 -40.98 26.81 -21.28
C TYR A 16 -42.05 26.15 -20.41
N SER A 17 -43.33 26.30 -20.78
CA SER A 17 -44.43 25.52 -20.20
C SER A 17 -45.52 25.26 -21.24
N ARG A 18 -45.92 24.01 -21.40
CA ARG A 18 -47.21 23.64 -22.01
C ARG A 18 -47.86 22.52 -21.21
N ARG A 19 -49.18 22.61 -21.05
CA ARG A 19 -49.98 21.64 -20.31
C ARG A 19 -50.26 20.39 -21.14
N LEU A 20 -50.34 19.27 -20.41
CA LEU A 20 -51.24 18.13 -20.61
C LEU A 20 -52.34 18.29 -21.68
N LYS A 21 -52.49 17.26 -22.52
CA LYS A 21 -53.81 16.79 -23.00
C LYS A 21 -54.15 15.49 -22.26
N LYS A 22 -55.45 15.26 -22.01
CA LYS A 22 -56.01 14.02 -21.45
C LYS A 22 -56.77 13.25 -22.55
N ASN A 23 -57.04 11.97 -22.25
CA ASN A 23 -58.07 11.04 -22.80
C ASN A 23 -57.47 9.83 -23.54
N VAL A 24 -57.99 8.59 -23.40
CA VAL A 24 -58.96 8.01 -22.43
C VAL A 24 -58.80 6.47 -22.41
N PHE A 25 -59.06 5.83 -21.26
CA PHE A 25 -59.29 4.39 -20.97
C PHE A 25 -58.77 3.26 -21.90
N ALA A 26 -58.08 2.29 -21.29
CA ALA A 26 -58.27 0.85 -21.53
C ALA A 26 -58.02 0.04 -20.23
N THR A 27 -58.67 -1.11 -20.10
CA THR A 27 -58.75 -1.94 -18.87
C THR A 27 -57.53 -2.81 -18.59
N ALA A 28 -57.28 -3.12 -17.31
CA ALA A 28 -56.37 -4.19 -16.87
C ALA A 28 -57.14 -5.39 -16.29
N PRO A 29 -56.58 -6.62 -16.36
CA PRO A 29 -56.94 -7.72 -15.47
C PRO A 29 -55.91 -7.85 -14.33
N ALA A 30 -56.38 -8.17 -13.12
CA ALA A 30 -55.51 -8.40 -11.96
C ALA A 30 -55.32 -9.91 -11.68
N LEU A 31 -54.11 -10.31 -11.26
CA LEU A 31 -53.86 -11.60 -10.64
C LEU A 31 -53.14 -11.43 -9.30
N ARG A 32 -53.45 -12.35 -8.37
CA ARG A 32 -53.25 -12.18 -6.93
C ARG A 32 -51.79 -12.28 -6.51
N ALA A 33 -51.34 -11.35 -5.66
CA ALA A 33 -50.25 -11.60 -4.73
C ALA A 33 -50.81 -12.23 -3.45
N SER A 34 -50.19 -13.31 -2.96
CA SER A 34 -50.56 -13.94 -1.68
C SER A 34 -49.92 -13.21 -0.51
N VAL A 35 -50.72 -12.82 0.48
CA VAL A 35 -50.23 -12.18 1.71
C VAL A 35 -49.83 -13.24 2.73
N MET A 36 -48.57 -13.20 3.19
CA MET A 36 -48.18 -13.76 4.48
C MET A 36 -47.68 -12.63 5.37
N SER A 37 -48.41 -12.34 6.45
CA SER A 37 -47.97 -11.43 7.50
C SER A 37 -47.41 -12.22 8.67
N LEU A 38 -46.18 -11.89 9.08
CA LEU A 38 -45.65 -12.24 10.40
C LEU A 38 -45.16 -10.97 11.09
N ARG A 39 -45.29 -10.95 12.41
CA ARG A 39 -45.22 -9.73 13.23
C ARG A 39 -43.77 -9.38 13.59
N PRO A 40 -43.43 -8.09 13.77
CA PRO A 40 -42.16 -7.72 14.38
C PRO A 40 -42.12 -8.17 15.84
N SER A 41 -41.09 -8.95 16.21
CA SER A 41 -40.78 -9.28 17.60
C SER A 41 -39.83 -8.24 18.21
N SER A 42 -39.80 -8.12 19.54
CA SER A 42 -39.17 -7.01 20.26
C SER A 42 -37.89 -7.41 21.02
N ARG A 43 -36.91 -6.48 21.03
CA ARG A 43 -35.83 -6.31 22.02
C ARG A 43 -35.03 -7.55 22.49
N ILE A 44 -33.78 -7.70 22.04
CA ILE A 44 -32.66 -8.20 22.85
C ILE A 44 -31.43 -7.28 22.66
N PHE A 45 -30.49 -7.32 23.60
CA PHE A 45 -29.34 -6.41 23.81
C PHE A 45 -28.19 -6.55 22.79
N PRO A 46 -27.28 -5.54 22.70
CA PRO A 46 -26.00 -5.69 22.00
C PRO A 46 -25.04 -6.64 22.73
N CYS A 47 -24.49 -7.62 22.00
CA CYS A 47 -23.48 -8.53 22.52
C CYS A 47 -22.08 -7.89 22.51
N PHE A 48 -21.60 -7.44 23.67
CA PHE A 48 -20.17 -7.26 23.87
C PHE A 48 -19.48 -8.62 23.92
N SER A 49 -18.53 -8.88 23.01
CA SER A 49 -17.68 -10.07 23.09
C SER A 49 -16.77 -9.98 24.32
N ARG A 50 -16.95 -10.92 25.26
CA ARG A 50 -16.33 -10.88 26.59
C ARG A 50 -15.37 -12.05 26.76
N ASN A 51 -14.22 -11.99 26.10
CA ASN A 51 -13.11 -12.93 26.33
C ASN A 51 -12.38 -12.62 27.64
N GLY A 52 -13.04 -12.89 28.76
CA GLY A 52 -12.40 -12.97 30.07
C GLY A 52 -11.77 -14.34 30.27
N LEU A 53 -10.45 -14.39 30.44
CA LEU A 53 -9.76 -15.58 30.94
C LEU A 53 -9.62 -15.46 32.45
N ASP A 54 -10.46 -16.18 33.19
CA ASP A 54 -10.35 -16.30 34.64
C ASP A 54 -9.14 -17.16 35.02
N PHE A 55 -8.03 -16.52 35.41
CA PHE A 55 -6.89 -17.16 36.06
C PHE A 55 -6.95 -16.92 37.57
N THR A 56 -7.51 -17.88 38.30
CA THR A 56 -7.50 -17.91 39.77
C THR A 56 -6.11 -18.33 40.27
N ILE A 57 -5.33 -17.35 40.76
CA ILE A 57 -4.05 -17.59 41.45
C ILE A 57 -4.30 -17.63 42.97
N PRO A 58 -3.85 -18.67 43.70
CA PRO A 58 -3.99 -18.72 45.16
C PRO A 58 -3.05 -17.71 45.85
N PRO A 59 -3.44 -17.11 46.99
CA PRO A 59 -2.63 -16.11 47.66
C PRO A 59 -1.41 -16.73 48.36
N VAL A 60 -0.22 -16.24 48.03
CA VAL A 60 1.02 -16.47 48.80
C VAL A 60 1.21 -15.27 49.76
N PRO A 61 1.35 -15.48 51.08
CA PRO A 61 1.53 -14.38 52.02
C PRO A 61 2.98 -13.86 52.03
N GLY A 62 3.16 -12.54 52.21
CA GLY A 62 4.41 -12.01 52.77
C GLY A 62 5.28 -11.04 51.96
N ILE A 63 4.74 -10.27 50.99
CA ILE A 63 5.46 -9.11 50.42
C ILE A 63 4.56 -7.86 50.42
N SER A 64 5.05 -6.76 50.99
CA SER A 64 4.36 -5.46 51.04
C SER A 64 4.88 -4.52 49.97
N PHE A 65 4.00 -4.00 49.10
CA PHE A 65 4.34 -2.96 48.13
C PHE A 65 3.96 -1.57 48.64
N ILE A 66 4.93 -0.66 48.69
CA ILE A 66 4.70 0.76 49.02
C ILE A 66 4.20 1.48 47.77
N VAL A 67 2.91 1.82 47.73
CA VAL A 67 2.31 2.60 46.63
C VAL A 67 2.33 4.10 46.96
N ALA A 68 3.39 4.78 46.52
CA ALA A 68 3.49 6.24 46.61
C ALA A 68 2.57 6.92 45.57
N LYS A 69 1.43 7.48 46.02
CA LYS A 69 0.60 8.37 45.19
C LYS A 69 1.08 9.82 45.34
N PRO A 70 1.38 10.55 44.25
CA PRO A 70 1.53 12.00 44.33
C PRO A 70 0.18 12.65 44.65
N ARG A 71 0.12 13.49 45.69
CA ARG A 71 -1.02 14.39 45.95
C ARG A 71 -0.73 15.75 45.32
N LEU A 72 -1.65 16.24 44.51
CA LEU A 72 -1.71 17.63 44.06
C LEU A 72 -2.91 18.31 44.72
N PHE A 73 -2.67 19.47 45.35
CA PHE A 73 -3.67 20.42 45.87
C PHE A 73 -3.00 21.81 46.01
N PRO A 74 -3.76 22.93 46.11
CA PRO A 74 -3.52 24.04 45.17
C PRO A 74 -3.44 25.44 45.82
N GLY A 75 -3.16 26.46 45.01
CA GLY A 75 -3.60 27.84 45.29
C GLY A 75 -2.65 28.95 44.86
N ALA A 76 -3.20 29.97 44.17
CA ALA A 76 -2.57 31.23 43.75
C ALA A 76 -1.33 31.11 42.81
N GLY A 77 -0.97 32.13 42.03
CA GLY A 77 -1.63 33.42 41.81
C GLY A 77 -1.01 34.17 40.61
N SER A 78 -1.73 35.16 40.10
CA SER A 78 -1.37 35.97 38.92
C SER A 78 -0.06 36.76 39.03
N ALA A 79 0.76 36.74 37.97
CA ALA A 79 1.44 37.92 37.38
C ALA A 79 2.16 37.53 36.07
N GLY A 80 2.49 38.52 35.23
CA GLY A 80 3.31 38.29 34.03
C GLY A 80 4.24 39.47 33.71
N CYS A 81 5.49 39.15 33.41
CA CYS A 81 6.51 39.90 32.66
C CYS A 81 7.39 38.81 31.98
N GLY A 82 7.99 38.99 30.81
CA GLY A 82 8.74 40.15 30.32
C GLY A 82 10.23 39.78 30.40
N LEU A 83 10.79 39.16 29.36
CA LEU A 83 11.52 39.79 28.23
C LEU A 83 13.05 39.69 28.46
N LEU A 84 13.84 39.63 27.38
CA LEU A 84 15.29 39.32 27.34
C LEU A 84 15.63 37.84 27.68
N GLU A 85 16.72 37.26 27.17
CA GLU A 85 17.82 37.82 26.37
C GLU A 85 17.79 37.47 24.87
N ARG A 86 18.70 38.10 24.11
CA ARG A 86 18.87 37.98 22.65
C ARG A 86 20.35 37.77 22.32
N GLN A 87 20.61 36.96 21.29
CA GLN A 87 21.70 37.11 20.30
C GLN A 87 23.15 37.34 20.77
N PHE A 88 24.03 36.36 20.53
CA PHE A 88 25.38 36.53 19.96
C PHE A 88 25.85 35.16 19.40
N LEU A 89 26.62 35.02 18.32
CA LEU A 89 26.64 35.67 17.00
C LEU A 89 27.39 34.68 16.06
N SER A 90 27.10 34.65 14.76
CA SER A 90 27.85 33.82 13.80
C SER A 90 28.93 34.64 13.09
N LEU A 91 30.16 34.11 12.98
CA LEU A 91 31.04 34.16 11.79
C LEU A 91 32.48 33.70 12.11
N LEU A 92 32.98 32.69 11.37
CA LEU A 92 34.16 32.84 10.48
C LEU A 92 34.47 31.53 9.71
N LEU A 93 35.29 31.64 8.67
CA LEU A 93 35.51 30.61 7.65
C LEU A 93 36.77 29.77 7.86
N GLY A 94 36.63 28.47 7.63
CA GLY A 94 37.49 27.70 6.71
C GLY A 94 39.01 27.66 6.94
N THR A 95 39.48 26.68 7.70
CA THR A 95 40.66 25.88 7.33
C THR A 95 40.34 24.40 7.47
N GLY A 96 40.65 23.58 6.47
CA GLY A 96 40.33 22.15 6.50
C GLY A 96 41.35 21.31 7.27
N LEU A 97 40.89 20.48 8.21
CA LEU A 97 41.64 19.32 8.68
C LEU A 97 40.70 18.16 9.06
N ARG A 98 41.11 16.93 8.75
CA ARG A 98 40.34 15.69 9.04
C ARG A 98 40.08 15.54 10.54
N TRP A 99 38.82 15.32 10.93
CA TRP A 99 38.47 14.83 12.25
C TRP A 99 38.14 13.33 12.21
N SER A 100 39.18 12.51 12.42
CA SER A 100 39.02 11.08 12.70
C SER A 100 38.48 10.90 14.12
N ARG A 101 37.19 10.60 14.29
CA ARG A 101 36.67 10.18 15.60
C ARG A 101 37.16 8.77 15.92
N PHE A 102 38.11 8.68 16.85
CA PHE A 102 38.38 7.42 17.55
C PHE A 102 37.26 7.15 18.55
N CYS A 103 36.76 5.92 18.58
CA CYS A 103 35.92 5.46 19.69
C CYS A 103 36.80 5.24 20.93
N SER A 104 36.34 5.71 22.08
CA SER A 104 36.86 5.30 23.38
C SER A 104 35.92 4.26 23.97
N THR A 105 36.46 3.11 24.37
CA THR A 105 35.73 2.03 25.05
C THR A 105 36.38 1.78 26.40
N THR A 106 35.70 2.16 27.48
CA THR A 106 36.16 1.95 28.85
C THR A 106 36.06 0.47 29.23
N SER A 107 37.19 -0.15 29.56
CA SER A 107 37.26 -1.46 30.22
C SER A 107 37.32 -1.27 31.74
N PRO A 108 36.70 -2.11 32.58
CA PRO A 108 36.60 -1.90 34.03
C PRO A 108 37.87 -2.23 34.83
N GLU A 109 39.02 -2.46 34.18
CA GLU A 109 40.31 -2.71 34.82
C GLU A 109 41.33 -1.65 34.37
N GLY A 110 41.63 -0.70 35.27
CA GLY A 110 42.31 0.54 34.91
C GLY A 110 43.83 0.42 34.77
N ASN A 111 44.32 0.30 33.54
CA ASN A 111 45.71 0.64 33.17
C ASN A 111 45.75 1.21 31.73
N THR A 112 46.58 2.23 31.51
CA THR A 112 46.69 2.94 30.22
C THR A 112 48.14 2.95 29.74
N THR A 113 48.39 2.43 28.54
CA THR A 113 49.74 2.38 27.95
C THR A 113 49.71 2.88 26.50
N PHE A 114 50.53 3.89 26.19
CA PHE A 114 50.72 4.43 24.84
C PHE A 114 52.07 4.00 24.27
N THR A 115 52.10 3.51 23.03
CA THR A 115 53.34 3.26 22.27
C THR A 115 53.21 3.80 20.84
N GLY A 116 54.34 4.27 20.28
CA GLY A 116 54.36 5.23 19.16
C GLY A 116 54.59 4.66 17.76
N LEU A 117 54.62 5.57 16.78
CA LEU A 117 54.73 5.29 15.35
C LEU A 117 56.06 4.64 14.93
N ARG A 118 56.01 3.84 13.86
CA ARG A 118 57.04 3.85 12.81
C ARG A 118 56.41 4.08 11.43
N ARG A 119 57.05 4.95 10.64
CA ARG A 119 56.80 5.10 9.20
C ARG A 119 57.77 4.21 8.42
N SER A 120 57.34 3.72 7.26
CA SER A 120 58.20 3.71 6.07
C SER A 120 57.33 3.76 4.82
N ALA A 121 57.85 4.34 3.74
CA ALA A 121 57.19 4.41 2.45
C ALA A 121 58.25 4.44 1.34
N ARG A 122 58.06 3.66 0.28
CA ARG A 122 58.66 3.96 -1.03
C ARG A 122 57.83 3.43 -2.19
N THR A 123 57.90 4.17 -3.28
CA THR A 123 57.21 3.93 -4.54
C THR A 123 58.06 3.07 -5.48
N GLN A 124 57.42 2.38 -6.43
CA GLN A 124 57.56 2.67 -7.87
C GLN A 124 56.54 1.86 -8.71
N ARG A 125 56.49 2.10 -10.03
CA ARG A 125 55.47 1.62 -10.99
C ARG A 125 56.14 1.09 -12.30
N PRO A 126 55.42 0.50 -13.27
CA PRO A 126 55.90 -0.66 -14.06
C PRO A 126 56.11 -0.39 -15.57
N LYS A 127 56.58 -1.42 -16.32
CA LYS A 127 56.32 -1.72 -17.76
C LYS A 127 56.89 -3.13 -18.14
N PRO A 128 56.82 -3.67 -19.39
CA PRO A 128 55.84 -4.72 -19.75
C PRO A 128 56.45 -6.03 -20.37
N GLY A 129 55.59 -6.96 -20.83
CA GLY A 129 55.96 -8.15 -21.65
C GLY A 129 55.82 -7.90 -23.18
N PRO A 130 55.50 -8.90 -24.06
CA PRO A 130 55.18 -10.33 -23.84
C PRO A 130 56.41 -11.22 -24.18
N PRO A 131 56.53 -12.16 -25.17
CA PRO A 131 55.66 -12.67 -26.26
C PRO A 131 55.00 -14.04 -25.94
N ALA A 132 54.87 -14.98 -26.92
CA ALA A 132 54.22 -16.30 -26.80
C ALA A 132 54.83 -17.37 -27.74
N ALA A 133 54.50 -18.66 -27.53
CA ALA A 133 54.75 -19.77 -28.48
C ALA A 133 53.72 -20.92 -28.32
N THR A 134 53.48 -21.66 -29.41
CA THR A 134 52.44 -22.70 -29.56
C THR A 134 53.03 -24.12 -29.51
N VAL A 135 52.23 -25.14 -29.16
CA VAL A 135 52.11 -26.45 -29.86
C VAL A 135 51.12 -27.36 -29.13
N ALA A 136 50.35 -28.17 -29.87
CA ALA A 136 49.39 -29.14 -29.33
C ALA A 136 49.85 -30.59 -29.56
N ARG A 137 49.38 -31.54 -28.74
CA ARG A 137 49.38 -32.96 -29.11
C ARG A 137 48.28 -33.75 -28.40
N GLN A 138 47.48 -34.48 -29.18
CA GLN A 138 46.65 -35.58 -28.70
C GLN A 138 47.44 -36.89 -28.75
N THR A 139 47.30 -37.74 -27.73
CA THR A 139 47.38 -39.22 -27.87
C THR A 139 46.54 -39.88 -26.80
N SER A 140 45.80 -40.92 -27.16
CA SER A 140 45.00 -41.76 -26.26
C SER A 140 45.73 -43.07 -25.94
N ARG A 141 45.46 -43.66 -24.76
CA ARG A 141 45.37 -45.12 -24.51
C ARG A 141 45.01 -45.46 -23.05
N VAL A 142 43.88 -46.17 -22.90
CA VAL A 142 43.69 -47.42 -22.13
C VAL A 142 44.37 -47.59 -20.76
N SER A 143 43.54 -47.71 -19.71
CA SER A 143 43.51 -48.69 -18.57
C SER A 143 44.82 -49.29 -17.99
N PRO A 144 44.93 -49.54 -16.66
CA PRO A 144 43.85 -50.15 -15.85
C PRO A 144 43.67 -49.59 -14.41
N ALA A 145 42.69 -50.16 -13.68
CA ALA A 145 42.42 -49.89 -12.28
C ALA A 145 43.07 -50.95 -11.34
N PRO A 146 43.43 -50.55 -10.11
CA PRO A 146 43.35 -51.43 -8.94
C PRO A 146 42.51 -50.73 -7.83
N PRO A 147 42.55 -51.12 -6.53
CA PRO A 147 41.42 -51.87 -5.97
C PRO A 147 40.69 -51.14 -4.83
N SER A 148 39.66 -51.81 -4.30
CA SER A 148 38.82 -51.36 -3.19
C SER A 148 39.59 -51.07 -1.89
N SER A 149 39.41 -49.87 -1.33
CA SER A 149 38.87 -49.66 0.02
C SER A 149 38.88 -48.19 0.44
N LEU A 150 37.77 -47.72 1.03
CA LEU A 150 37.68 -46.66 2.05
C LEU A 150 36.20 -46.38 2.35
N ARG A 151 35.82 -46.26 3.62
CA ARG A 151 34.49 -45.75 4.03
C ARG A 151 34.56 -44.24 4.22
N PRO A 152 33.75 -43.42 3.53
CA PRO A 152 33.41 -42.09 4.01
C PRO A 152 32.35 -42.19 5.12
N GLY A 153 32.43 -41.32 6.12
CA GLY A 153 31.48 -41.28 7.24
C GLY A 153 30.08 -40.77 6.86
N CYS A 154 29.19 -40.71 7.86
CA CYS A 154 27.87 -40.10 7.71
C CYS A 154 28.01 -38.59 7.42
N VAL A 155 27.98 -38.22 6.14
CA VAL A 155 27.80 -36.83 5.72
C VAL A 155 26.36 -36.45 6.05
N THR A 156 26.17 -35.78 7.18
CA THR A 156 24.95 -35.03 7.45
C THR A 156 24.72 -34.07 6.29
N LYS A 157 23.72 -34.36 5.46
CA LYS A 157 23.38 -33.52 4.32
C LYS A 157 22.89 -32.18 4.83
N ALA A 158 23.80 -31.22 4.97
CA ALA A 158 23.49 -29.81 5.10
C ALA A 158 22.49 -29.48 4.00
N ARG A 159 21.23 -29.22 4.40
CA ARG A 159 20.08 -29.11 3.50
C ARG A 159 20.27 -27.83 2.69
N ARG A 160 21.01 -27.93 1.58
CA ARG A 160 21.23 -26.84 0.61
C ARG A 160 19.88 -26.18 0.40
N ARG A 161 19.73 -24.92 0.84
CA ARG A 161 18.58 -24.10 0.48
C ARG A 161 18.47 -24.19 -1.03
N ARG A 162 17.39 -24.79 -1.54
CA ARG A 162 17.07 -24.63 -2.96
C ARG A 162 16.99 -23.11 -3.17
N PRO A 163 17.63 -22.53 -4.19
CA PRO A 163 17.29 -21.17 -4.61
C PRO A 163 15.78 -21.12 -4.75
N VAL A 164 15.15 -20.02 -4.34
CA VAL A 164 13.75 -19.76 -4.73
C VAL A 164 13.77 -19.76 -6.25
N THR A 165 13.21 -20.80 -6.86
CA THR A 165 13.09 -20.91 -8.31
C THR A 165 12.35 -19.69 -8.79
N SER A 166 12.81 -19.07 -9.89
CA SER A 166 12.32 -17.76 -10.34
C SER A 166 10.82 -17.80 -10.61
N ARG A 167 10.05 -17.43 -9.59
CA ARG A 167 8.59 -17.38 -9.60
C ARG A 167 8.18 -16.35 -10.66
N SER A 168 7.21 -16.70 -11.50
CA SER A 168 6.64 -15.77 -12.48
C SER A 168 5.69 -14.82 -11.77
N VAL A 169 6.24 -13.80 -11.10
CA VAL A 169 5.46 -12.85 -10.27
C VAL A 169 5.24 -11.55 -11.02
N ALA A 170 3.98 -11.07 -11.03
CA ALA A 170 3.62 -9.74 -11.50
C ALA A 170 2.99 -8.92 -10.37
N ALA A 171 3.38 -7.66 -10.23
CA ALA A 171 2.69 -6.69 -9.39
C ALA A 171 1.39 -6.24 -10.09
N LEU A 172 0.24 -6.39 -9.41
CA LEU A 172 -1.09 -6.22 -10.02
C LEU A 172 -1.75 -4.89 -9.64
N HIS A 173 -1.92 -4.66 -8.34
CA HIS A 173 -2.66 -3.49 -7.86
C HIS A 173 -2.40 -3.16 -6.39
N PHE A 174 -2.83 -1.97 -6.00
CA PHE A 174 -3.00 -1.57 -4.60
C PHE A 174 -4.49 -1.34 -4.29
N VAL A 175 -4.98 -1.90 -3.19
CA VAL A 175 -6.36 -1.76 -2.72
C VAL A 175 -6.52 -0.50 -1.87
N PHE A 176 -7.49 0.34 -2.19
CA PHE A 176 -7.87 1.54 -1.46
C PHE A 176 -9.31 1.45 -0.94
N LYS A 177 -9.55 1.96 0.28
CA LYS A 177 -10.89 2.07 0.87
C LYS A 177 -11.46 3.46 0.56
N VAL A 178 -12.66 3.50 0.00
CA VAL A 178 -13.29 4.71 -0.55
C VAL A 178 -14.54 5.07 0.26
N GLY A 179 -14.62 6.32 0.70
CA GLY A 179 -15.80 6.90 1.36
C GLY A 179 -16.69 7.71 0.39
N ASP A 180 -16.08 8.60 -0.39
CA ASP A 180 -16.77 9.38 -1.44
C ASP A 180 -16.44 8.82 -2.84
N ARG A 181 -17.38 8.07 -3.43
CA ARG A 181 -17.21 7.51 -4.79
C ARG A 181 -17.19 8.58 -5.88
N PHE A 182 -17.91 9.70 -5.74
CA PHE A 182 -18.02 10.72 -6.78
C PHE A 182 -16.73 11.53 -6.91
N GLN A 183 -16.16 12.00 -5.79
CA GLN A 183 -14.86 12.67 -5.80
C GLN A 183 -13.73 11.71 -6.19
N THR A 184 -13.84 10.43 -5.81
CA THR A 184 -12.86 9.41 -6.18
C THR A 184 -12.90 9.14 -7.68
N ALA A 185 -14.08 9.00 -8.28
CA ALA A 185 -14.25 8.87 -9.72
C ALA A 185 -13.66 10.09 -10.46
N ARG A 186 -13.94 11.32 -10.00
CA ARG A 186 -13.34 12.56 -10.55
C ARG A 186 -11.82 12.56 -10.44
N PHE A 187 -11.25 12.14 -9.31
CA PHE A 187 -9.79 12.08 -9.13
C PHE A 187 -9.15 11.10 -10.12
N TYR A 188 -9.58 9.85 -10.13
CA TYR A 188 -8.95 8.84 -10.97
C TYR A 188 -9.19 9.07 -12.47
N ARG A 189 -10.41 9.46 -12.88
CA ARG A 189 -10.74 9.74 -14.30
C ARG A 189 -10.20 11.07 -14.77
N ASP A 190 -10.60 12.16 -14.12
CA ASP A 190 -10.46 13.50 -14.69
C ASP A 190 -9.13 14.16 -14.28
N VAL A 191 -8.64 13.89 -13.07
CA VAL A 191 -7.31 14.37 -12.62
C VAL A 191 -6.20 13.46 -13.16
N LEU A 192 -6.18 12.18 -12.77
CA LEU A 192 -5.07 11.28 -13.16
C LEU A 192 -5.11 10.85 -14.64
N GLY A 193 -6.29 10.81 -15.27
CA GLY A 193 -6.45 10.31 -16.64
C GLY A 193 -6.57 8.78 -16.76
N MET A 194 -6.87 8.08 -15.65
CA MET A 194 -7.12 6.65 -15.66
C MET A 194 -8.53 6.32 -16.18
N LYS A 195 -8.74 5.07 -16.58
CA LYS A 195 -10.03 4.52 -17.00
C LYS A 195 -10.53 3.54 -15.95
N VAL A 196 -11.84 3.38 -15.85
CA VAL A 196 -12.42 2.19 -15.21
C VAL A 196 -12.17 1.00 -16.13
N LEU A 197 -11.60 -0.07 -15.58
CA LEU A 197 -11.24 -1.28 -16.30
C LEU A 197 -12.29 -2.37 -16.12
N ARG A 198 -12.87 -2.47 -14.92
CA ARG A 198 -14.02 -3.31 -14.58
C ARG A 198 -14.64 -2.84 -13.26
N HIS A 199 -15.91 -3.14 -13.04
CA HIS A 199 -16.67 -2.82 -11.84
C HIS A 199 -17.50 -4.04 -11.42
N GLU A 200 -17.55 -4.33 -10.12
CA GLU A 200 -18.31 -5.44 -9.55
C GLU A 200 -19.04 -5.00 -8.28
N GLU A 201 -20.28 -5.46 -8.10
CA GLU A 201 -21.12 -5.23 -6.91
C GLU A 201 -21.33 -6.56 -6.16
N PHE A 202 -21.22 -6.53 -4.83
CA PHE A 202 -21.30 -7.70 -3.95
C PHE A 202 -22.26 -7.44 -2.80
N GLU A 203 -23.22 -8.35 -2.56
CA GLU A 203 -24.21 -8.20 -1.48
C GLU A 203 -23.70 -8.69 -0.10
N GLU A 204 -22.61 -9.47 -0.06
CA GLU A 204 -22.03 -10.06 1.15
C GLU A 204 -20.53 -9.73 1.28
N GLY A 205 -20.04 -9.59 2.52
CA GLY A 205 -18.62 -9.37 2.83
C GLY A 205 -17.68 -10.47 2.31
N CYS A 206 -16.44 -10.10 1.97
CA CYS A 206 -15.51 -10.98 1.27
C CYS A 206 -14.87 -12.05 2.19
N LYS A 207 -14.85 -13.31 1.74
CA LYS A 207 -14.20 -14.46 2.43
C LYS A 207 -12.71 -14.24 2.81
N ALA A 208 -11.99 -13.38 2.09
CA ALA A 208 -10.59 -12.98 2.37
C ALA A 208 -10.45 -11.54 2.89
N ALA A 209 -11.53 -10.98 3.45
CA ALA A 209 -11.61 -9.62 4.00
C ALA A 209 -11.12 -8.52 3.03
N CYS A 210 -11.24 -8.71 1.71
CA CYS A 210 -10.79 -7.74 0.70
C CYS A 210 -11.51 -6.39 0.82
N ASN A 211 -12.71 -6.37 1.40
CA ASN A 211 -13.45 -5.14 1.68
C ASN A 211 -13.18 -4.54 3.08
N GLY A 212 -12.39 -5.22 3.92
CA GLY A 212 -12.19 -4.92 5.34
C GLY A 212 -13.06 -5.80 6.27
N PRO A 213 -13.23 -5.42 7.54
CA PRO A 213 -14.00 -6.17 8.54
C PRO A 213 -15.53 -5.97 8.44
N TYR A 214 -16.04 -5.42 7.34
CA TYR A 214 -17.44 -5.03 7.18
C TYR A 214 -18.26 -6.13 6.48
N ASP A 215 -19.48 -6.36 6.95
CA ASP A 215 -20.34 -7.50 6.60
C ASP A 215 -21.44 -7.19 5.57
N GLY A 216 -21.68 -5.90 5.29
CA GLY A 216 -22.68 -5.43 4.33
C GLY A 216 -22.24 -5.39 2.86
N LYS A 217 -23.16 -4.89 2.01
CA LYS A 217 -22.96 -4.66 0.57
C LYS A 217 -21.71 -3.80 0.29
N TRP A 218 -20.93 -4.17 -0.72
CA TRP A 218 -19.75 -3.42 -1.14
C TRP A 218 -19.53 -3.52 -2.66
N SER A 219 -18.78 -2.57 -3.21
CA SER A 219 -18.43 -2.53 -4.63
C SER A 219 -16.93 -2.48 -4.84
N LYS A 220 -16.44 -3.21 -5.85
CA LYS A 220 -15.07 -3.17 -6.35
C LYS A 220 -15.03 -2.41 -7.68
N THR A 221 -14.03 -1.56 -7.86
CA THR A 221 -13.78 -0.89 -9.15
C THR A 221 -12.29 -0.85 -9.43
N MET A 222 -11.86 -1.43 -10.56
CA MET A 222 -10.46 -1.36 -10.97
C MET A 222 -10.26 -0.13 -11.85
N VAL A 223 -9.27 0.70 -11.54
CA VAL A 223 -8.92 1.89 -12.33
C VAL A 223 -7.43 1.94 -12.64
N GLY A 224 -7.09 2.21 -13.91
CA GLY A 224 -5.71 2.22 -14.38
C GLY A 224 -5.54 2.85 -15.77
N PHE A 225 -4.32 2.88 -16.29
CA PHE A 225 -4.02 3.45 -17.60
C PHE A 225 -4.24 2.47 -18.77
N GLY A 226 -4.16 1.16 -18.50
CA GLY A 226 -4.37 0.06 -19.44
C GLY A 226 -4.82 -1.22 -18.72
N PRO A 227 -4.83 -2.38 -19.40
CA PRO A 227 -5.31 -3.66 -18.87
C PRO A 227 -4.53 -4.18 -17.65
N GLU A 228 -5.19 -4.96 -16.80
CA GLU A 228 -4.59 -5.61 -15.63
C GLU A 228 -3.58 -6.73 -15.98
N ASP A 229 -3.49 -7.13 -17.25
CA ASP A 229 -2.50 -8.09 -17.74
C ASP A 229 -1.06 -7.54 -17.76
N ASP A 230 -0.90 -6.22 -17.94
CA ASP A 230 0.38 -5.54 -18.18
C ASP A 230 0.56 -4.18 -17.45
N HIS A 231 -0.48 -3.64 -16.80
CA HIS A 231 -0.42 -2.41 -15.99
C HIS A 231 -0.65 -2.68 -14.49
N PHE A 232 -0.04 -1.86 -13.63
CA PHE A 232 -0.37 -1.79 -12.21
C PHE A 232 -1.52 -0.82 -11.96
N VAL A 233 -2.57 -1.28 -11.30
CA VAL A 233 -3.85 -0.55 -11.19
C VAL A 233 -4.22 -0.23 -9.74
N ALA A 234 -5.25 0.58 -9.52
CA ALA A 234 -5.86 0.76 -8.21
C ALA A 234 -7.15 -0.06 -8.11
N GLU A 235 -7.28 -0.86 -7.05
CA GLU A 235 -8.53 -1.52 -6.67
C GLU A 235 -9.28 -0.62 -5.68
N LEU A 236 -10.41 -0.07 -6.11
CA LEU A 236 -11.24 0.81 -5.29
C LEU A 236 -12.36 0.01 -4.61
N THR A 237 -12.27 -0.13 -3.30
CA THR A 237 -13.28 -0.77 -2.45
C THR A 237 -14.17 0.28 -1.80
N TYR A 238 -15.48 0.21 -2.03
CA TYR A 238 -16.48 1.02 -1.31
C TYR A 238 -17.43 0.11 -0.54
N ASN A 239 -17.54 0.30 0.77
CA ASN A 239 -18.52 -0.38 1.62
C ASN A 239 -19.75 0.52 1.79
N TYR A 240 -20.95 0.03 1.46
CA TYR A 240 -22.16 0.84 1.53
C TYR A 240 -22.48 1.26 2.96
N GLY A 241 -22.54 2.57 3.19
CA GLY A 241 -22.85 3.15 4.51
C GLY A 241 -21.63 3.45 5.38
N ILE A 242 -20.41 3.16 4.93
CA ILE A 242 -19.18 3.73 5.48
C ILE A 242 -18.87 5.04 4.72
N GLY A 243 -18.55 6.12 5.43
CA GLY A 243 -18.38 7.46 4.85
C GLY A 243 -16.94 7.95 4.83
N ASP A 244 -16.12 7.45 5.75
CA ASP A 244 -14.71 7.79 5.90
C ASP A 244 -13.96 6.60 6.52
N TYR A 245 -12.63 6.61 6.43
CA TYR A 245 -11.74 5.67 7.11
C TYR A 245 -10.58 6.47 7.68
N LYS A 246 -10.21 6.25 8.95
CA LYS A 246 -9.03 6.91 9.53
C LYS A 246 -7.77 6.47 8.76
N LEU A 247 -7.05 7.41 8.14
CA LEU A 247 -5.76 7.16 7.51
C LEU A 247 -4.64 6.96 8.55
N GLY A 248 -3.70 6.07 8.22
CA GLY A 248 -2.53 5.72 9.02
C GLY A 248 -1.29 6.55 8.67
N ASN A 249 -0.11 5.98 8.97
CA ASN A 249 1.18 6.42 8.43
C ASN A 249 1.85 5.34 7.57
N ASP A 250 1.12 4.26 7.28
CA ASP A 250 1.58 3.03 6.62
C ASP A 250 1.76 3.19 5.10
N PHE A 251 0.77 3.76 4.43
CA PHE A 251 0.81 4.11 3.02
C PHE A 251 1.42 5.51 2.83
N MET A 252 2.59 5.59 2.20
CA MET A 252 3.30 6.86 1.97
C MET A 252 3.05 7.46 0.59
N GLY A 253 2.53 6.69 -0.38
CA GLY A 253 2.00 7.21 -1.64
C GLY A 253 2.34 6.39 -2.89
N ILE A 254 1.54 6.55 -3.94
CA ILE A 254 1.84 6.05 -5.29
C ILE A 254 2.60 7.13 -6.07
N THR A 255 3.64 6.75 -6.83
CA THR A 255 4.32 7.64 -7.79
C THR A 255 4.00 7.23 -9.21
N LEU A 256 3.64 8.19 -10.07
CA LEU A 256 3.38 7.97 -11.49
C LEU A 256 3.95 9.09 -12.37
N ALA A 257 4.24 8.80 -13.63
CA ALA A 257 4.80 9.75 -14.61
C ALA A 257 3.73 10.21 -15.61
N SER A 258 3.11 11.36 -15.34
CA SER A 258 2.10 11.96 -16.23
C SER A 258 2.09 13.49 -16.11
N SER A 259 2.73 14.15 -17.08
CA SER A 259 2.60 15.60 -17.31
C SER A 259 1.14 16.02 -17.61
N GLN A 260 0.34 15.12 -18.19
CA GLN A 260 -1.09 15.33 -18.38
C GLN A 260 -1.85 15.37 -17.05
N ALA A 261 -1.52 14.52 -16.07
CA ALA A 261 -2.15 14.54 -14.75
C ALA A 261 -1.84 15.84 -13.99
N VAL A 262 -0.59 16.33 -14.06
CA VAL A 262 -0.21 17.64 -13.49
C VAL A 262 -0.99 18.78 -14.16
N SER A 263 -1.17 18.71 -15.47
CA SER A 263 -1.94 19.69 -16.24
C SER A 263 -3.45 19.65 -15.92
N ASN A 264 -4.01 18.45 -15.77
CA ASN A 264 -5.39 18.21 -15.39
C ASN A 264 -5.67 18.73 -13.97
N ALA A 265 -4.82 18.41 -12.99
CA ALA A 265 -4.96 18.87 -11.61
C ALA A 265 -5.05 20.41 -11.55
N ARG A 266 -4.11 21.10 -12.20
CA ARG A 266 -4.11 22.57 -12.31
C ARG A 266 -5.36 23.11 -13.01
N LYS A 267 -5.84 22.47 -14.08
CA LYS A 267 -7.04 22.86 -14.84
C LYS A 267 -8.34 22.65 -14.06
N LEU A 268 -8.40 21.62 -13.21
CA LEU A 268 -9.57 21.23 -12.42
C LEU A 268 -9.58 21.85 -11.01
N GLU A 269 -8.62 22.74 -10.73
CA GLU A 269 -8.34 23.35 -9.42
C GLU A 269 -8.16 22.32 -8.30
N TRP A 270 -7.67 21.12 -8.64
CA TRP A 270 -7.37 20.07 -7.67
C TRP A 270 -6.05 20.40 -6.94
N PRO A 271 -5.98 20.31 -5.60
CA PRO A 271 -4.78 20.64 -4.84
C PRO A 271 -3.54 19.88 -5.31
N VAL A 272 -2.52 20.62 -5.77
CA VAL A 272 -1.29 20.04 -6.33
C VAL A 272 -0.09 20.95 -6.03
N THR A 273 0.95 20.41 -5.39
CA THR A 273 2.10 21.17 -4.86
C THR A 273 3.41 20.56 -5.33
N GLU A 274 4.36 21.37 -5.79
CA GLU A 274 5.70 20.87 -6.15
C GLU A 274 6.52 20.58 -4.87
N VAL A 275 6.92 19.32 -4.68
CA VAL A 275 7.63 18.85 -3.47
C VAL A 275 9.09 18.48 -3.74
N ALA A 276 9.43 18.24 -5.01
CA ALA A 276 10.78 18.19 -5.54
C ALA A 276 10.75 18.63 -7.02
N GLU A 277 11.91 18.92 -7.62
CA GLU A 277 12.01 19.39 -9.01
C GLU A 277 11.25 18.47 -9.98
N GLY A 278 10.18 18.98 -10.59
CA GLY A 278 9.33 18.22 -11.51
C GLY A 278 8.48 17.12 -10.86
N VAL A 279 8.34 17.08 -9.53
CA VAL A 279 7.52 16.10 -8.79
C VAL A 279 6.47 16.82 -7.95
N PHE A 280 5.20 16.54 -8.27
CA PHE A 280 4.06 17.20 -7.66
C PHE A 280 3.29 16.25 -6.74
N GLU A 281 3.14 16.61 -5.47
CA GLU A 281 2.26 15.91 -4.54
C GLU A 281 0.80 16.38 -4.73
N THR A 282 -0.12 15.42 -4.75
CA THR A 282 -1.58 15.61 -4.69
C THR A 282 -2.18 14.51 -3.81
N GLU A 283 -3.39 14.70 -3.31
CA GLU A 283 -4.10 13.68 -2.53
C GLU A 283 -5.39 13.24 -3.25
N ALA A 284 -5.68 11.95 -3.18
CA ALA A 284 -6.98 11.39 -3.51
C ALA A 284 -7.94 11.57 -2.31
N PRO A 285 -9.27 11.49 -2.51
CA PRO A 285 -10.23 11.47 -1.39
C PRO A 285 -9.89 10.38 -0.38
N GLY A 286 -9.89 10.72 0.91
CA GLY A 286 -9.33 9.89 1.99
C GLY A 286 -7.89 10.25 2.40
N GLY A 287 -7.22 11.17 1.69
CA GLY A 287 -5.86 11.64 2.03
C GLY A 287 -4.73 10.78 1.45
N TYR A 288 -5.05 9.84 0.56
CA TYR A 288 -4.04 8.97 -0.07
C TYR A 288 -3.14 9.79 -1.01
N LYS A 289 -1.84 9.85 -0.70
CA LYS A 289 -0.85 10.62 -1.47
C LYS A 289 -0.54 10.02 -2.85
N PHE A 290 -0.46 10.88 -3.84
CA PHE A 290 0.01 10.60 -5.19
C PHE A 290 1.11 11.60 -5.59
N TYR A 291 2.21 11.09 -6.12
CA TYR A 291 3.35 11.87 -6.62
C TYR A 291 3.38 11.83 -8.15
N LEU A 292 3.03 12.94 -8.78
CA LEU A 292 2.97 13.11 -10.22
C LEU A 292 4.32 13.65 -10.72
N GLN A 293 5.12 12.81 -11.37
CA GLN A 293 6.30 13.27 -12.09
C GLN A 293 5.86 13.96 -13.39
N ASN A 294 6.26 15.21 -13.59
CA ASN A 294 5.86 16.05 -14.73
C ASN A 294 6.64 15.71 -16.00
N ARG A 295 6.53 14.45 -16.42
CA ARG A 295 7.09 13.89 -17.66
C ARG A 295 6.10 12.90 -18.26
N SER A 296 6.35 12.46 -19.48
CA SER A 296 5.57 11.41 -20.13
C SER A 296 6.50 10.27 -20.53
N LEU A 297 6.09 9.03 -20.27
CA LEU A 297 6.81 7.84 -20.69
C LEU A 297 6.07 7.20 -21.88
N PRO A 298 6.62 7.21 -23.09
CA PRO A 298 6.02 6.51 -24.21
C PRO A 298 6.06 5.00 -24.00
N GLN A 299 4.96 4.31 -24.30
CA GLN A 299 4.89 2.84 -24.39
C GLN A 299 5.20 2.07 -23.08
N SER A 300 5.03 2.68 -21.92
CA SER A 300 5.04 1.99 -20.62
C SER A 300 3.83 2.39 -19.77
N ASP A 301 3.51 1.58 -18.76
CA ASP A 301 2.64 1.99 -17.66
C ASP A 301 3.20 3.28 -17.01
N PRO A 302 2.37 4.33 -16.82
CA PRO A 302 2.76 5.50 -16.05
C PRO A 302 3.01 5.24 -14.57
N VAL A 303 2.45 4.17 -13.96
CA VAL A 303 2.61 3.89 -12.52
C VAL A 303 4.00 3.29 -12.23
N LEU A 304 4.78 3.99 -11.41
CA LEU A 304 6.20 3.66 -11.17
C LEU A 304 6.42 2.88 -9.88
N LYS A 305 5.80 3.30 -8.77
CA LYS A 305 5.96 2.66 -7.46
C LYS A 305 4.80 2.88 -6.50
N VAL A 306 4.60 1.92 -5.60
CA VAL A 306 3.93 2.09 -4.30
C VAL A 306 5.01 2.36 -3.24
N THR A 307 4.76 3.26 -2.29
CA THR A 307 5.67 3.58 -1.18
C THR A 307 5.02 3.21 0.15
N LEU A 308 5.67 2.35 0.95
CA LEU A 308 5.19 1.88 2.24
C LEU A 308 6.20 2.21 3.36
N ALA A 309 5.69 2.60 4.53
CA ALA A 309 6.48 2.85 5.73
C ALA A 309 6.92 1.54 6.40
N VAL A 310 8.17 1.46 6.88
CA VAL A 310 8.68 0.30 7.64
C VAL A 310 9.39 0.75 8.92
N SER A 311 9.31 -0.04 9.99
CA SER A 311 10.00 0.24 11.27
C SER A 311 11.44 -0.29 11.30
N ASP A 312 11.73 -1.36 10.55
CA ASP A 312 13.07 -1.92 10.38
C ASP A 312 13.28 -2.32 8.91
N LEU A 313 13.99 -1.48 8.17
CA LEU A 313 14.31 -1.71 6.75
C LEU A 313 15.06 -3.03 6.53
N GLN A 314 15.91 -3.48 7.47
CA GLN A 314 16.72 -4.68 7.29
C GLN A 314 15.90 -5.96 7.54
N LYS A 315 14.95 -5.92 8.49
CA LYS A 315 13.94 -6.96 8.70
C LYS A 315 13.02 -7.09 7.48
N SER A 316 12.52 -5.96 6.97
CA SER A 316 11.58 -5.94 5.84
C SER A 316 12.28 -6.28 4.51
N LEU A 317 13.54 -5.86 4.29
CA LEU A 317 14.38 -6.37 3.20
C LEU A 317 14.59 -7.88 3.27
N ASN A 318 14.81 -8.46 4.45
CA ASN A 318 14.92 -9.92 4.58
C ASN A 318 13.63 -10.62 4.16
N TYR A 319 12.46 -10.09 4.53
CA TYR A 319 11.17 -10.66 4.12
C TYR A 319 10.94 -10.54 2.61
N TRP A 320 10.96 -9.31 2.08
CA TRP A 320 10.61 -9.02 0.69
C TRP A 320 11.62 -9.60 -0.32
N CYS A 321 12.92 -9.61 0.00
CA CYS A 321 13.94 -10.18 -0.88
C CYS A 321 14.20 -11.68 -0.63
N ASN A 322 14.44 -12.13 0.61
CA ASN A 322 14.88 -13.51 0.84
C ASN A 322 13.74 -14.52 0.90
N LEU A 323 12.50 -14.09 1.20
CA LEU A 323 11.32 -14.96 1.24
C LEU A 323 10.46 -14.76 -0.01
N LEU A 324 10.06 -13.51 -0.30
CA LEU A 324 9.20 -13.20 -1.45
C LEU A 324 9.95 -13.05 -2.79
N GLY A 325 11.28 -12.98 -2.78
CA GLY A 325 12.11 -13.06 -4.00
C GLY A 325 12.25 -11.75 -4.80
N MET A 326 11.88 -10.59 -4.25
CA MET A 326 12.10 -9.30 -4.92
C MET A 326 13.60 -8.97 -5.03
N LYS A 327 13.98 -8.37 -6.17
CA LYS A 327 15.31 -7.78 -6.37
C LYS A 327 15.35 -6.37 -5.75
N ILE A 328 16.51 -5.97 -5.26
CA ILE A 328 16.81 -4.59 -4.88
C ILE A 328 17.27 -3.84 -6.13
N TYR A 329 16.56 -2.77 -6.50
CA TYR A 329 16.92 -1.84 -7.56
C TYR A 329 17.72 -0.65 -7.02
N GLU A 330 17.33 -0.14 -5.84
CA GLU A 330 18.04 0.93 -5.14
C GLU A 330 18.08 0.65 -3.64
N LYS A 331 19.16 1.06 -2.97
CA LYS A 331 19.24 1.11 -1.50
C LYS A 331 19.97 2.38 -1.08
N ASP A 332 19.39 3.12 -0.14
CA ASP A 332 19.93 4.34 0.45
C ASP A 332 19.91 4.16 1.96
N GLU A 333 21.08 3.85 2.54
CA GLU A 333 21.20 3.54 3.96
C GLU A 333 21.14 4.80 4.85
N GLU A 334 21.47 5.98 4.31
CA GLU A 334 21.37 7.25 5.04
C GLU A 334 19.91 7.69 5.19
N LYS A 335 19.11 7.53 4.13
CA LYS A 335 17.66 7.83 4.14
C LYS A 335 16.79 6.66 4.61
N GLN A 336 17.38 5.50 4.91
CA GLN A 336 16.68 4.25 5.22
C GLN A 336 15.62 3.88 4.16
N ARG A 337 15.98 3.95 2.88
CA ARG A 337 15.08 3.67 1.75
C ARG A 337 15.58 2.51 0.90
N ALA A 338 14.68 1.67 0.40
CA ALA A 338 15.00 0.69 -0.64
C ALA A 338 13.90 0.58 -1.69
N LEU A 339 14.28 0.46 -2.97
CA LEU A 339 13.36 0.24 -4.09
C LEU A 339 13.46 -1.21 -4.57
N LEU A 340 12.34 -1.91 -4.59
CA LEU A 340 12.24 -3.35 -4.83
C LEU A 340 11.35 -3.68 -6.04
N GLY A 341 11.53 -4.86 -6.65
CA GLY A 341 10.60 -5.38 -7.65
C GLY A 341 11.00 -6.73 -8.23
N TYR A 342 10.12 -7.29 -9.06
CA TYR A 342 10.36 -8.57 -9.74
C TYR A 342 10.99 -8.41 -11.13
N ALA A 343 10.50 -7.45 -11.91
CA ALA A 343 10.99 -7.13 -13.25
C ALA A 343 11.10 -5.62 -13.49
N ASP A 344 11.93 -5.24 -14.46
CA ASP A 344 12.31 -3.85 -14.72
C ASP A 344 11.13 -3.02 -15.22
N ASN A 345 10.21 -3.64 -15.98
CA ASN A 345 9.01 -3.05 -16.56
C ASN A 345 7.78 -3.03 -15.63
N GLN A 346 7.82 -3.65 -14.45
CA GLN A 346 6.69 -3.64 -13.50
C GLN A 346 6.76 -2.44 -12.54
N CYS A 347 5.62 -2.06 -11.96
CA CYS A 347 5.57 -1.18 -10.79
C CYS A 347 6.46 -1.73 -9.65
N LYS A 348 7.15 -0.82 -8.96
CA LYS A 348 8.10 -1.14 -7.88
C LYS A 348 7.48 -0.97 -6.50
N LEU A 349 8.04 -1.64 -5.51
CA LEU A 349 7.72 -1.40 -4.09
C LEU A 349 8.87 -0.62 -3.45
N GLU A 350 8.63 0.60 -2.99
CA GLU A 350 9.58 1.34 -2.18
C GLU A 350 9.26 1.17 -0.69
N LEU A 351 10.25 0.72 0.07
CA LEU A 351 10.20 0.65 1.53
C LEU A 351 10.96 1.86 2.08
N GLN A 352 10.28 2.68 2.90
CA GLN A 352 10.84 3.86 3.53
C GLN A 352 10.81 3.69 5.05
N GLY A 353 11.99 3.64 5.67
CA GLY A 353 12.16 3.58 7.12
C GLY A 353 11.61 4.83 7.79
N ILE A 354 10.75 4.66 8.79
CA ILE A 354 10.18 5.73 9.60
C ILE A 354 10.70 5.70 11.04
N LYS A 355 10.46 6.78 11.80
CA LYS A 355 10.75 6.83 13.24
C LYS A 355 9.48 6.51 14.03
N GLY A 356 9.48 5.38 14.72
CA GLY A 356 8.34 4.92 15.53
C GLY A 356 7.68 3.67 14.94
N ALA A 357 6.43 3.43 15.33
CA ALA A 357 5.63 2.33 14.81
C ALA A 357 4.88 2.73 13.53
N VAL A 358 4.56 1.72 12.72
CA VAL A 358 3.58 1.83 11.65
C VAL A 358 2.17 1.74 12.28
N ASP A 359 1.33 2.75 12.02
CA ASP A 359 -0.10 2.77 12.34
C ASP A 359 -0.86 2.59 11.03
N HIS A 360 -1.53 1.44 10.89
CA HIS A 360 -2.41 1.12 9.76
C HIS A 360 -3.79 1.80 9.85
N ALA A 361 -4.17 2.26 11.05
CA ALA A 361 -5.48 2.82 11.33
C ALA A 361 -6.62 1.96 10.74
N ALA A 362 -7.52 2.55 9.95
CA ALA A 362 -8.62 1.83 9.27
C ALA A 362 -8.51 1.89 7.74
N ALA A 363 -7.93 2.94 7.17
CA ALA A 363 -7.81 3.15 5.73
C ALA A 363 -6.70 2.32 5.06
N PHE A 364 -5.99 1.47 5.81
CA PHE A 364 -4.93 0.58 5.29
C PHE A 364 -5.35 -0.15 4.03
N GLY A 365 -4.42 -0.25 3.09
CA GLY A 365 -4.60 -0.97 1.83
C GLY A 365 -4.03 -2.38 1.87
N ARG A 366 -3.99 -3.00 0.69
CA ARG A 366 -3.38 -4.30 0.42
C ARG A 366 -2.68 -4.25 -0.93
N ILE A 367 -1.45 -4.74 -1.03
CA ILE A 367 -0.76 -4.85 -2.32
C ILE A 367 -0.91 -6.28 -2.87
N ALA A 368 -1.17 -6.41 -4.17
CA ALA A 368 -1.45 -7.69 -4.81
C ALA A 368 -0.41 -8.08 -5.86
N PHE A 369 -0.08 -9.37 -5.87
CA PHE A 369 0.83 -10.00 -6.83
C PHE A 369 0.21 -11.29 -7.39
N SER A 370 0.41 -11.58 -8.66
CA SER A 370 0.12 -12.92 -9.20
C SER A 370 1.34 -13.83 -9.07
N CYS A 371 1.12 -15.13 -8.98
CA CYS A 371 2.10 -16.16 -9.28
C CYS A 371 1.39 -17.39 -9.86
N PRO A 372 2.08 -18.36 -10.51
CA PRO A 372 1.44 -19.57 -10.99
C PRO A 372 0.69 -20.28 -9.85
N GLN A 373 -0.58 -20.61 -10.04
CA GLN A 373 -1.51 -21.07 -8.98
C GLN A 373 -0.94 -22.24 -8.16
N LYS A 374 -0.22 -23.15 -8.83
CA LYS A 374 0.50 -24.29 -8.23
C LYS A 374 1.55 -23.93 -7.17
N GLU A 375 2.01 -22.67 -7.12
CA GLU A 375 3.05 -22.19 -6.20
C GLU A 375 2.47 -21.54 -4.92
N LEU A 376 1.16 -21.33 -4.84
CA LEU A 376 0.49 -20.80 -3.64
C LEU A 376 0.66 -21.73 -2.41
N PRO A 377 0.57 -23.07 -2.51
CA PRO A 377 0.90 -23.97 -1.40
C PRO A 377 2.37 -23.86 -0.97
N ASP A 378 3.31 -23.78 -1.92
CA ASP A 378 4.74 -23.61 -1.64
C ASP A 378 5.05 -22.26 -0.96
N LEU A 379 4.23 -21.22 -1.23
CA LEU A 379 4.30 -19.93 -0.54
C LEU A 379 3.76 -20.03 0.90
N GLU A 380 2.63 -20.71 1.11
CA GLU A 380 2.07 -20.90 2.45
C GLU A 380 3.01 -21.73 3.35
N ASP A 381 3.58 -22.82 2.82
CA ASP A 381 4.53 -23.68 3.53
C ASP A 381 5.93 -23.04 3.68
N LEU A 382 6.28 -22.05 2.86
CA LEU A 382 7.38 -21.12 3.13
C LEU A 382 7.05 -20.26 4.36
N MET A 383 5.91 -19.58 4.39
CA MET A 383 5.58 -18.65 5.47
C MET A 383 5.36 -19.35 6.81
N LYS A 384 4.74 -20.53 6.85
CA LYS A 384 4.68 -21.40 8.05
C LYS A 384 6.08 -21.72 8.58
N ARG A 385 6.97 -22.19 7.71
CA ARG A 385 8.30 -22.69 8.10
C ARG A 385 9.22 -21.59 8.62
N GLU A 386 9.18 -20.41 8.02
CA GLU A 386 9.98 -19.26 8.45
C GLU A 386 9.24 -18.41 9.51
N ASN A 387 8.15 -18.93 10.09
CA ASN A 387 7.33 -18.33 11.16
C ASN A 387 6.84 -16.90 10.85
N GLN A 388 6.32 -16.70 9.65
CA GLN A 388 5.75 -15.44 9.17
C GLN A 388 4.22 -15.42 9.28
N LYS A 389 3.62 -14.23 9.27
CA LYS A 389 2.18 -14.07 9.47
C LYS A 389 1.39 -14.35 8.18
N ILE A 390 0.65 -15.45 8.19
CA ILE A 390 -0.49 -15.67 7.28
C ILE A 390 -1.73 -15.03 7.92
N LEU A 391 -2.48 -14.24 7.15
CA LEU A 391 -3.78 -13.68 7.51
C LEU A 391 -4.92 -14.57 7.03
N THR A 392 -4.82 -15.05 5.79
CA THR A 392 -5.78 -15.99 5.19
C THR A 392 -5.00 -17.09 4.47
N PRO A 393 -5.11 -18.37 4.90
CA PRO A 393 -4.59 -19.52 4.16
C PRO A 393 -5.22 -19.63 2.76
N LEU A 394 -4.70 -20.56 1.95
CA LEU A 394 -5.15 -20.82 0.58
C LEU A 394 -6.67 -21.00 0.50
N VAL A 395 -7.33 -20.03 -0.14
CA VAL A 395 -8.80 -19.97 -0.25
C VAL A 395 -9.23 -19.63 -1.68
N SER A 396 -10.32 -20.25 -2.13
CA SER A 396 -10.99 -19.91 -3.39
C SER A 396 -11.95 -18.73 -3.19
N LEU A 397 -11.85 -17.71 -4.05
CA LEU A 397 -12.71 -16.54 -4.07
C LEU A 397 -13.51 -16.49 -5.37
N ASP A 398 -14.81 -16.41 -5.23
CA ASP A 398 -15.77 -16.35 -6.34
C ASP A 398 -16.12 -14.89 -6.63
N THR A 399 -16.26 -14.53 -7.92
CA THR A 399 -16.77 -13.23 -8.35
C THR A 399 -17.97 -13.45 -9.25
N PRO A 400 -19.13 -12.80 -9.02
CA PRO A 400 -20.35 -13.07 -9.78
C PRO A 400 -20.13 -12.99 -11.30
N GLY A 401 -20.40 -14.09 -12.00
CA GLY A 401 -20.26 -14.19 -13.47
C GLY A 401 -18.81 -14.23 -14.00
N LYS A 402 -17.79 -14.31 -13.14
CA LYS A 402 -16.37 -14.33 -13.53
C LYS A 402 -15.64 -15.57 -12.96
N ALA A 403 -14.37 -15.74 -13.31
CA ALA A 403 -13.56 -16.87 -12.86
C ALA A 403 -13.34 -16.86 -11.34
N THR A 404 -13.51 -18.02 -10.70
CA THR A 404 -13.06 -18.25 -9.31
C THR A 404 -11.53 -18.27 -9.27
N VAL A 405 -10.93 -17.44 -8.43
CA VAL A 405 -9.47 -17.37 -8.23
C VAL A 405 -9.07 -18.01 -6.91
N GLN A 406 -7.81 -18.43 -6.77
CA GLN A 406 -7.24 -18.84 -5.49
C GLN A 406 -6.25 -17.81 -4.97
N VAL A 407 -6.32 -17.50 -3.68
CA VAL A 407 -5.43 -16.53 -3.01
C VAL A 407 -4.82 -17.07 -1.71
N VAL A 408 -3.67 -16.52 -1.33
CA VAL A 408 -3.12 -16.55 0.03
C VAL A 408 -2.91 -15.09 0.46
N ILE A 409 -3.39 -14.72 1.65
CA ILE A 409 -3.19 -13.37 2.23
C ILE A 409 -2.17 -13.44 3.36
N LEU A 410 -1.13 -12.62 3.25
CA LEU A 410 -0.02 -12.51 4.22
C LEU A 410 -0.02 -11.13 4.88
N ALA A 411 0.65 -11.02 6.02
CA ALA A 411 1.15 -9.74 6.54
C ALA A 411 2.68 -9.75 6.55
N ASP A 412 3.27 -8.61 6.18
CA ASP A 412 4.70 -8.38 6.21
C ASP A 412 5.23 -8.12 7.65
N PRO A 413 6.54 -7.89 7.86
CA PRO A 413 7.10 -7.72 9.20
C PRO A 413 6.65 -6.48 9.98
N ASP A 414 6.04 -5.50 9.32
CA ASP A 414 5.48 -4.30 9.92
C ASP A 414 3.94 -4.39 10.06
N GLY A 415 3.29 -5.14 9.16
CA GLY A 415 1.86 -5.45 9.21
C GLY A 415 1.13 -5.32 7.87
N HIS A 416 1.82 -4.84 6.82
CA HIS A 416 1.22 -4.57 5.51
C HIS A 416 0.59 -5.83 4.90
N GLU A 417 -0.66 -5.73 4.46
CA GLU A 417 -1.35 -6.85 3.84
C GLU A 417 -0.87 -7.10 2.40
N ILE A 418 -0.66 -8.38 2.08
CA ILE A 418 -0.20 -8.83 0.77
C ILE A 418 -1.13 -9.92 0.24
N CYS A 419 -1.67 -9.74 -0.95
CA CYS A 419 -2.36 -10.80 -1.69
C CYS A 419 -1.40 -11.48 -2.66
N PHE A 420 -1.32 -12.81 -2.62
CA PHE A 420 -0.81 -13.60 -3.74
C PHE A 420 -1.96 -14.38 -4.38
N VAL A 421 -2.17 -14.21 -5.68
CA VAL A 421 -3.25 -14.84 -6.46
C VAL A 421 -2.71 -15.74 -7.57
N GLY A 422 -3.44 -16.80 -7.93
CA GLY A 422 -3.12 -17.64 -9.09
C GLY A 422 -3.25 -16.88 -10.41
N ASP A 423 -2.14 -16.65 -11.11
CA ASP A 423 -2.05 -15.86 -12.36
C ASP A 423 -3.00 -16.38 -13.45
N GLU A 424 -3.06 -17.69 -13.63
CA GLU A 424 -3.83 -18.35 -14.68
C GLU A 424 -5.34 -18.08 -14.57
N ALA A 425 -5.88 -18.03 -13.34
CA ALA A 425 -7.27 -17.69 -13.08
C ALA A 425 -7.48 -16.17 -12.95
N PHE A 426 -6.47 -15.43 -12.49
CA PHE A 426 -6.55 -13.96 -12.39
C PHE A 426 -6.74 -13.32 -13.76
N ARG A 427 -6.02 -13.75 -14.81
CA ARG A 427 -6.18 -13.22 -16.18
C ARG A 427 -7.57 -13.44 -16.79
N GLU A 428 -8.30 -14.46 -16.34
CA GLU A 428 -9.69 -14.68 -16.73
C GLU A 428 -10.67 -13.78 -15.94
N LEU A 429 -10.36 -13.48 -14.67
CA LEU A 429 -11.11 -12.55 -13.82
C LEU A 429 -10.89 -11.07 -14.22
N SER A 430 -9.65 -10.72 -14.57
CA SER A 430 -9.15 -9.35 -14.74
C SER A 430 -9.33 -8.78 -16.16
N LYS A 431 -10.17 -9.43 -16.98
CA LYS A 431 -10.47 -8.96 -18.34
C LYS A 431 -11.14 -7.59 -18.29
N MET A 432 -10.60 -6.65 -19.05
CA MET A 432 -11.15 -5.31 -19.16
C MET A 432 -12.55 -5.36 -19.78
N ASP A 433 -13.50 -4.74 -19.09
CA ASP A 433 -14.89 -4.58 -19.47
C ASP A 433 -15.08 -3.25 -20.23
N PRO A 434 -15.47 -3.28 -21.53
CA PRO A 434 -15.76 -2.08 -22.30
C PRO A 434 -16.88 -1.21 -21.71
N GLU A 435 -17.80 -1.78 -20.93
CA GLU A 435 -18.87 -1.05 -20.24
C GLU A 435 -18.52 -0.71 -18.78
N GLY A 436 -17.35 -1.09 -18.27
CA GLY A 436 -16.99 -0.93 -16.85
C GLY A 436 -17.17 0.49 -16.29
N GLY A 437 -16.89 1.52 -17.09
CA GLY A 437 -17.13 2.92 -16.71
C GLY A 437 -18.62 3.29 -16.62
N LYS A 438 -19.45 2.73 -17.51
CA LYS A 438 -20.91 2.87 -17.48
C LYS A 438 -21.50 2.12 -16.27
N LEU A 439 -21.01 0.92 -15.97
CA LEU A 439 -21.45 0.14 -14.81
C LEU A 439 -21.21 0.91 -13.50
N LEU A 440 -20.04 1.55 -13.34
CA LEU A 440 -19.77 2.42 -12.20
C LEU A 440 -20.72 3.62 -12.15
N ASP A 441 -20.91 4.33 -13.27
CA ASP A 441 -21.76 5.54 -13.31
C ASP A 441 -23.25 5.20 -13.04
N ASP A 442 -23.74 4.05 -13.54
CA ASP A 442 -25.07 3.50 -13.22
C ASP A 442 -25.19 3.13 -11.73
N ALA A 443 -24.17 2.45 -11.16
CA ALA A 443 -24.17 2.04 -9.75
C ALA A 443 -24.12 3.25 -8.79
N MET A 444 -23.37 4.29 -9.12
CA MET A 444 -23.36 5.56 -8.39
C MET A 444 -24.70 6.30 -8.50
N ALA A 445 -25.37 6.29 -9.66
CA ALA A 445 -26.70 6.89 -9.82
C ALA A 445 -27.79 6.13 -9.03
N ALA A 446 -27.64 4.81 -8.90
CA ALA A 446 -28.52 3.92 -8.14
C ALA A 446 -28.28 3.97 -6.62
N ASP A 447 -27.10 4.39 -6.15
CA ASP A 447 -26.80 4.49 -4.71
C ASP A 447 -27.60 5.62 -4.04
N LYS A 448 -28.55 5.23 -3.18
CA LYS A 448 -29.38 6.12 -2.36
C LYS A 448 -28.97 6.17 -0.89
N SER A 449 -27.75 5.74 -0.57
CA SER A 449 -27.23 5.78 0.81
C SER A 449 -27.21 7.19 1.38
N ASP A 450 -26.64 8.18 0.70
CA ASP A 450 -26.57 9.55 1.23
C ASP A 450 -27.95 10.19 1.40
N GLU A 451 -28.88 9.98 0.45
CA GLU A 451 -30.28 10.39 0.59
C GLU A 451 -30.96 9.74 1.80
N TRP A 452 -30.67 8.46 2.06
CA TRP A 452 -31.21 7.71 3.20
C TRP A 452 -30.62 8.20 4.53
N PHE A 453 -29.30 8.38 4.63
CA PHE A 453 -28.62 8.83 5.85
C PHE A 453 -29.04 10.25 6.22
N ALA A 454 -29.07 11.17 5.24
CA ALA A 454 -29.57 12.53 5.43
C ALA A 454 -31.04 12.55 5.89
N LYS A 455 -31.92 11.76 5.27
CA LYS A 455 -33.35 11.67 5.65
C LYS A 455 -33.58 11.16 7.07
N HIS A 456 -32.68 10.34 7.61
CA HIS A 456 -32.75 9.84 8.99
C HIS A 456 -31.94 10.67 9.99
N ASN A 457 -31.34 11.79 9.55
CA ASN A 457 -30.44 12.64 10.34
C ASN A 457 -29.33 11.84 11.05
N LYS A 458 -28.67 10.95 10.29
CA LYS A 458 -27.54 10.14 10.74
C LYS A 458 -26.35 10.34 9.80
N PRO A 459 -25.10 10.42 10.31
CA PRO A 459 -23.93 10.26 9.47
C PRO A 459 -23.81 8.80 8.99
N LYS A 460 -23.10 8.59 7.88
CA LYS A 460 -22.48 7.29 7.57
C LYS A 460 -21.49 6.90 8.69
N ALA A 461 -21.16 5.62 8.82
CA ALA A 461 -20.18 5.19 9.81
C ALA A 461 -18.74 5.60 9.39
N SER A 462 -17.89 5.90 10.37
CA SER A 462 -16.44 5.96 10.19
C SER A 462 -15.87 4.54 10.33
N GLY A 463 -14.96 4.17 9.44
CA GLY A 463 -14.43 2.80 9.27
C GLY A 463 -13.34 2.39 10.24
#